data_AF-L5N044-F1
#
_entry.id   AF-L5N044-F1
#
_cell.length_a   1.000
_cell.length_b   1.000
_cell.length_c   1.000
_cell.angle_alpha   90.00
_cell.angle_beta   90.00
_cell.angle_gamma   90.00
#
_symmetry.space_group_name_H-M   'P 1'
#
loop_
_entity.id
_entity.type
_entity.pdbx_description
1 polymer ?
#
loop_
_entity_poly.entity_id
_entity_poly.type
_entity_poly.pdbx_seq_one_letter_code
_entity_poly.pdbx_strand_id
1 'polypeptide(L)'
;MDIVTKFYQALNKLDIKYDEETGRLSKPINFVVYDAHRKVSAKRLFIFKNYFLILREEENDTRKIQFKHIKGFQYADKGDIFL
;
A
#
# COMPACT_ATOMS: atom_id res chain seq x y z
N MET A 1 -10.27 -11.16 8.59
CA MET A 1 -9.39 -11.08 7.40
C MET A 1 -8.22 -10.17 7.77
N ASP A 2 -6.99 -10.64 7.59
CA ASP A 2 -5.79 -9.86 7.90
C ASP A 2 -5.51 -8.78 6.84
N ILE A 3 -4.61 -7.85 7.17
CA ILE A 3 -4.29 -6.70 6.32
C ILE A 3 -3.56 -7.11 5.03
N VAL A 4 -2.78 -8.19 5.05
CA VAL A 4 -2.06 -8.69 3.88
C VAL A 4 -3.04 -9.28 2.88
N THR A 5 -4.00 -10.08 3.35
CA THR A 5 -5.10 -10.58 2.50
C THR A 5 -5.90 -9.42 1.88
N LYS A 6 -6.23 -8.38 2.67
CA LYS A 6 -6.89 -7.16 2.14
C LYS A 6 -6.06 -6.46 1.07
N PHE A 7 -4.74 -6.39 1.26
CA PHE A 7 -3.82 -5.80 0.29
C PHE A 7 -3.85 -6.53 -1.05
N TYR A 8 -3.64 -7.86 -1.05
CA TYR A 8 -3.68 -8.64 -2.30
C TYR A 8 -5.06 -8.60 -2.98
N GLN A 9 -6.15 -8.58 -2.22
CA GLN A 9 -7.48 -8.38 -2.79
C GLN A 9 -7.64 -7.00 -3.43
N ALA A 10 -7.11 -5.95 -2.81
CA ALA A 10 -7.12 -4.61 -3.40
C ALA A 10 -6.28 -4.55 -4.67
N LEU A 11 -5.09 -5.17 -4.68
CA LEU A 11 -4.26 -5.29 -5.87
C LEU A 11 -5.01 -5.98 -7.02
N ASN A 12 -5.67 -7.09 -6.74
CA ASN A 12 -6.46 -7.84 -7.74
C ASN A 12 -7.64 -7.01 -8.27
N LYS A 13 -8.41 -6.35 -7.38
CA LYS A 13 -9.54 -5.49 -7.78
C LYS A 13 -9.11 -4.29 -8.62
N LEU A 14 -7.90 -3.79 -8.40
CA LEU A 14 -7.34 -2.62 -9.08
C LEU A 14 -6.50 -2.97 -10.31
N ASP A 15 -6.38 -4.26 -10.66
CA ASP A 15 -5.49 -4.74 -11.71
C ASP A 15 -4.05 -4.19 -11.55
N ILE A 16 -3.52 -4.31 -10.33
CA ILE A 16 -2.16 -3.94 -9.96
C ILE A 16 -1.37 -5.21 -9.69
N LYS A 17 -0.39 -5.50 -10.54
CA LYS A 17 0.60 -6.56 -10.32
C LYS A 17 1.62 -6.15 -9.25
N TYR A 18 1.98 -7.08 -8.39
CA TYR A 18 3.04 -6.95 -7.37
C TYR A 18 4.12 -7.99 -7.64
N ASP A 19 5.36 -7.53 -7.76
CA ASP A 19 6.55 -8.36 -7.84
C ASP A 19 7.10 -8.55 -6.42
N GLU A 20 7.04 -9.78 -5.91
CA GLU A 20 7.44 -10.09 -4.53
C GLU A 20 8.96 -10.05 -4.31
N GLU A 21 9.76 -10.25 -5.36
CA GLU A 21 11.22 -10.22 -5.27
C GLU A 21 11.72 -8.77 -5.14
N THR A 22 11.15 -7.86 -5.95
CA THR A 22 11.60 -6.47 -6.00
C THR A 22 10.71 -5.51 -5.21
N GLY A 23 9.60 -6.00 -4.67
CA GLY A 23 8.57 -5.21 -3.98
C GLY A 23 7.82 -4.24 -4.89
N ARG A 24 7.99 -4.32 -6.22
CA ARG A 24 7.52 -3.30 -7.16
C ARG A 24 6.07 -3.52 -7.53
N LEU A 25 5.31 -2.42 -7.58
CA LEU A 25 3.95 -2.41 -8.10
C LEU A 25 3.95 -1.91 -9.54
N SER A 26 3.15 -2.54 -10.39
CA SER A 26 2.94 -2.09 -11.78
C SER A 26 2.30 -0.70 -11.86
N LYS A 27 1.50 -0.32 -10.86
CA LYS A 27 0.86 0.99 -10.70
C LYS A 27 0.90 1.39 -9.22
N PRO A 28 1.01 2.69 -8.89
CA PRO A 28 0.97 3.13 -7.50
C PRO A 28 -0.37 2.81 -6.83
N ILE A 29 -0.32 2.50 -5.54
CA ILE A 29 -1.49 2.33 -4.68
C ILE A 29 -1.40 3.27 -3.47
N ASN A 30 -2.54 3.82 -3.05
CA ASN A 30 -2.63 4.70 -1.89
C ASN A 30 -3.03 3.90 -0.64
N PHE A 31 -2.21 3.98 0.40
CA PHE A 31 -2.52 3.50 1.74
C PHE A 31 -3.34 4.54 2.49
N VAL A 32 -4.50 4.16 3.00
CA VAL A 32 -5.34 5.03 3.85
C VAL A 32 -5.00 4.73 5.32
N VAL A 33 -4.37 5.68 6.02
CA VAL A 33 -3.95 5.50 7.42
C VAL A 33 -4.77 6.30 8.44
N TYR A 34 -4.91 5.76 9.65
CA TYR A 34 -5.78 6.29 10.73
C TYR A 34 -5.47 7.73 11.15
N ASP A 35 -4.20 8.12 11.24
CA ASP A 35 -3.83 9.30 12.04
C ASP A 35 -4.19 10.67 11.44
N ALA A 36 -4.59 10.78 10.17
CA ALA A 36 -4.85 12.10 9.57
C ALA A 36 -5.60 12.10 8.23
N HIS A 37 -6.39 11.06 7.89
CA HIS A 37 -6.82 10.82 6.49
C HIS A 37 -5.66 10.84 5.49
N ARG A 38 -4.43 10.66 5.98
CA ARG A 38 -3.22 10.79 5.17
C ARG A 38 -3.18 9.61 4.22
N LYS A 39 -3.11 9.92 2.93
CA LYS A 39 -2.85 8.93 1.89
C LYS A 39 -1.34 8.80 1.74
N VAL A 40 -0.83 7.57 1.73
CA VAL A 40 0.58 7.31 1.42
C VAL A 40 0.61 6.54 0.11
N SER A 41 1.10 7.20 -0.95
CA SER A 41 1.29 6.54 -2.23
C SER A 41 2.50 5.62 -2.16
N ALA A 42 2.36 4.40 -2.67
CA ALA A 42 3.44 3.42 -2.74
C ALA A 42 3.56 2.91 -4.18
N LYS A 43 4.76 3.01 -4.75
CA LYS A 43 5.15 2.35 -6.02
C LYS A 43 5.99 1.08 -5.76
N ARG A 44 6.70 1.04 -4.65
CA ARG A 44 7.51 -0.10 -4.21
C ARG A 44 7.36 -0.27 -2.71
N LEU A 45 7.08 -1.49 -2.27
CA LEU A 45 6.89 -1.82 -0.87
C LEU A 45 7.25 -3.28 -0.57
N PHE A 46 7.59 -3.53 0.68
CA PHE A 46 7.82 -4.88 1.20
C PHE A 46 6.86 -5.16 2.36
N ILE A 47 6.39 -6.40 2.41
CA ILE A 47 5.44 -6.87 3.41
C ILE A 47 6.21 -7.60 4.50
N PHE A 48 6.13 -7.09 5.74
CA PHE A 48 6.70 -7.72 6.92
C PHE A 48 5.59 -8.21 7.85
N LYS A 49 5.96 -8.94 8.91
CA LYS A 49 5.03 -9.59 9.84
C LYS A 49 3.91 -8.69 10.38
N ASN A 50 4.18 -7.40 10.60
CA ASN A 50 3.22 -6.46 11.18
C ASN A 50 3.21 -5.06 10.53
N TYR A 51 3.94 -4.86 9.44
CA TYR A 51 4.02 -3.56 8.77
C TYR A 51 4.37 -3.69 7.28
N PHE A 52 4.06 -2.63 6.53
CA PHE A 52 4.61 -2.40 5.20
C PHE A 52 5.78 -1.43 5.29
N LEU A 53 6.87 -1.74 4.58
CA LEU A 53 7.96 -0.81 4.32
C LEU A 53 7.78 -0.25 2.91
N ILE A 54 7.49 1.04 2.78
CA ILE A 54 7.31 1.72 1.50
C ILE A 54 8.62 2.42 1.14
N LEU A 55 9.11 2.20 -0.07
CA LEU A 55 10.26 2.90 -0.63
C LEU A 55 9.78 4.04 -1.53
N ARG A 56 10.22 5.26 -1.25
CA ARG A 56 9.94 6.47 -2.03
C ARG A 56 11.22 6.93 -2.69
N GLU A 57 11.57 6.27 -3.80
CA GLU A 57 12.83 6.46 -4.51
C GLU A 57 13.05 7.92 -4.96
N GLU A 58 11.98 8.59 -5.41
CA GLU A 58 12.02 10.00 -5.82
C GLU A 58 12.36 10.96 -4.66
N GLU A 59 12.00 10.59 -3.43
CA GLU A 59 12.25 11.39 -2.23
C GLU A 59 13.49 10.92 -1.46
N ASN A 60 14.17 9.86 -1.93
CA ASN A 60 15.21 9.12 -1.20
C ASN A 60 14.81 8.81 0.25
N ASP A 61 13.54 8.41 0.44
CA ASP A 61 12.96 8.19 1.77
C ASP A 61 12.30 6.81 1.89
N THR A 62 12.19 6.33 3.12
CA THR A 62 11.51 5.07 3.44
C THR A 62 10.46 5.31 4.51
N ARG A 63 9.32 4.65 4.37
CA ARG A 63 8.21 4.83 5.30
C ARG A 63 7.67 3.51 5.79
N LYS A 64 7.66 3.38 7.11
CA LYS A 64 7.05 2.24 7.81
C LYS A 64 5.59 2.52 8.11
N ILE A 65 4.69 1.63 7.72
CA ILE A 65 3.26 1.68 8.08
C ILE A 65 2.86 0.39 8.77
N GLN A 66 2.56 0.46 10.08
CA GLN A 66 2.07 -0.70 10.82
C GLN A 66 0.67 -1.07 10.35
N PHE A 67 0.38 -2.37 10.27
CA PHE A 67 -0.92 -2.89 9.84
C PHE A 67 -2.09 -2.35 10.66
N LYS A 68 -1.89 -2.16 11.98
CA LYS A 68 -2.90 -1.57 12.88
C LYS A 68 -3.35 -0.15 12.50
N HIS A 69 -2.54 0.57 11.72
CA HIS A 69 -2.85 1.93 11.28
C HIS A 69 -3.50 1.97 9.88
N ILE A 70 -3.67 0.83 9.20
CA ILE A 70 -4.23 0.78 7.85
C ILE A 70 -5.75 0.62 7.93
N LYS A 71 -6.47 1.56 7.33
CA LYS A 71 -7.92 1.49 7.14
C LYS A 71 -8.30 0.76 5.85
N GLY A 72 -7.50 0.91 4.81
CA GLY A 72 -7.74 0.31 3.51
C GLY A 72 -6.80 0.82 2.43
N PHE A 73 -7.12 0.47 1.19
CA PHE A 73 -6.31 0.76 0.02
C PHE A 73 -7.15 1.46 -1.06
N GLN A 74 -6.54 2.39 -1.79
CA GLN A 74 -7.18 3.20 -2.83
C GLN A 74 -6.33 3.23 -4.10
N TYR A 75 -6.97 3.40 -5.25
CA TYR A 75 -6.24 3.73 -6.47
C TYR A 75 -5.55 5.09 -6.34
N ALA A 76 -4.39 5.27 -6.96
CA ALA A 76 -3.68 6.54 -6.92
C ALA A 76 -4.48 7.68 -7.58
N ASP A 77 -5.29 7.35 -8.60
CA ASP A 77 -5.94 8.30 -9.50
C ASP A 77 -7.48 8.38 -9.40
N LYS A 78 -8.13 7.61 -8.51
CA LYS A 78 -9.59 7.69 -8.29
C LYS A 78 -9.94 7.52 -6.82
N GLY A 79 -10.92 8.31 -6.36
CA GLY A 79 -11.38 8.39 -4.97
C GLY A 79 -12.05 7.14 -4.38
N ASP A 80 -12.00 6.01 -5.07
CA ASP A 80 -12.67 4.78 -4.66
C ASP A 80 -11.89 4.05 -3.57
N ILE A 81 -12.54 3.87 -2.41
CA ILE A 81 -11.97 3.26 -1.20
C ILE A 81 -12.42 1.81 -1.09
N PHE A 82 -11.44 0.89 -1.02
CA PHE A 82 -11.72 -0.51 -0.72
C PHE A 82 -11.39 -0.78 0.76
N LEU A 83 -12.43 -1.07 1.55
CA LEU A 83 -12.39 -1.32 3.00
C LEU A 83 -12.26 -2.81 3.34
#